data_AF-A0A9E7FT80-F1
#
_entry.id   AF-A0A9E7FT80-F1
#
_cell.length_a   1.000
_cell.length_b   1.000
_cell.length_c   1.000
_cell.angle_alpha   90.00
_cell.angle_beta   90.00
_cell.angle_gamma   90.00
#
_symmetry.space_group_name_H-M   'P 1'
#
loop_
_entity.id
_entity.type
_entity.pdbx_description
1 polymer ?
#
loop_
_entity_poly.entity_id
_entity_poly.type
_entity_poly.pdbx_seq_one_letter_code
_entity_poly.pdbx_strand_id
1 'polypeptide(L)'
;MCLCSLRASSTSSSTPGHTNTVAIGALSSQNPGTITIANAVFGSKPPISDEVLAKAFQITRMAAKTLLLALLAVASSLAMASDPSPLQDFCVADKASKVLVNGFVCKDPKVVKAEDFFFRGLDKAGDTGKKLGSNVTAVNVNKLAGLNTLGISMVRIDYAPKGLNPPHTHPRATEILTVIEGQLFVGFVTSNSDNGNRLFTKMLKKGDVFVFPEGLIHFQFNPGYTNTVAIGALSSQNPGTITVADAVFGSKPPISDEVLAKAFQVDKKTIDWLQAQF
;
A
#
# COMPACT_ATOMS: atom_id res chain seq x y z
N MET A 1 -18.91 43.00 -2.44
CA MET A 1 -18.22 44.12 -3.09
C MET A 1 -17.32 44.79 -2.07
N CYS A 2 -16.03 44.45 -2.07
CA CYS A 2 -14.94 45.31 -1.62
C CYS A 2 -13.66 44.72 -2.21
N LEU A 3 -13.20 45.34 -3.30
CA LEU A 3 -11.91 45.10 -3.93
C LEU A 3 -10.83 45.71 -3.03
N CYS A 4 -9.72 45.00 -2.85
CA CYS A 4 -8.44 45.68 -2.64
C CYS A 4 -7.39 44.99 -3.52
N SER A 5 -7.00 45.73 -4.56
CA SER A 5 -5.95 45.38 -5.51
C SER A 5 -4.61 45.82 -4.90
N LEU A 6 -3.63 44.92 -4.83
CA LEU A 6 -2.25 45.27 -4.54
C LEU A 6 -1.37 44.80 -5.71
N ARG A 7 -0.92 45.81 -6.46
CA ARG A 7 0.06 45.76 -7.54
C ARG A 7 1.42 45.38 -6.93
N ALA A 8 2.08 44.37 -7.51
CA ALA A 8 3.45 44.04 -7.17
C ALA A 8 4.42 45.10 -7.73
N SER A 9 5.28 45.66 -6.88
CA SER A 9 6.48 46.38 -7.27
C SER A 9 7.70 45.47 -7.10
N SER A 10 8.48 45.37 -8.16
CA SER A 10 9.72 44.59 -8.25
C SER A 10 10.88 45.29 -7.57
N THR A 11 11.57 44.61 -6.65
CA THR A 11 12.98 44.85 -6.36
C THR A 11 13.68 43.50 -6.18
N SER A 12 14.77 43.33 -6.93
CA SER A 12 15.57 42.13 -7.16
C SER A 12 16.39 41.68 -5.95
N SER A 13 16.39 40.37 -5.65
CA SER A 13 17.59 39.66 -5.18
C SER A 13 17.44 38.14 -5.29
N SER A 14 18.29 37.52 -6.11
CA SER A 14 18.63 36.09 -6.25
C SER A 14 17.48 35.08 -6.39
N THR A 15 17.15 34.73 -7.64
CA THR A 15 16.32 33.56 -7.99
C THR A 15 17.05 32.24 -7.69
N PRO A 16 16.52 31.36 -6.83
CA PRO A 16 16.86 29.93 -6.86
C PRO A 16 16.36 29.35 -8.18
N GLY A 17 17.16 28.50 -8.83
CA GLY A 17 16.79 27.89 -10.11
C GLY A 17 15.38 27.29 -10.05
N HIS A 18 14.51 27.74 -10.96
CA HIS A 18 13.13 27.25 -11.07
C HIS A 18 13.13 25.81 -11.60
N THR A 19 13.34 24.85 -10.71
CA THR A 19 13.08 23.43 -10.98
C THR A 19 11.66 23.10 -10.54
N ASN A 20 10.86 22.51 -11.45
CA ASN A 20 9.53 22.02 -11.12
C ASN A 20 9.62 20.92 -10.05
N THR A 21 8.80 21.02 -9.00
CA THR A 21 8.69 20.01 -7.94
C THR A 21 7.56 19.02 -8.30
N VAL A 22 7.86 17.72 -8.26
CA VAL A 22 6.86 16.65 -8.40
C VAL A 22 6.76 15.91 -7.07
N ALA A 23 5.55 15.73 -6.58
CA ALA A 23 5.25 14.94 -5.38
C ALA A 23 4.41 13.72 -5.75
N ILE A 24 4.75 12.56 -5.17
CA ILE A 24 3.97 11.32 -5.29
C ILE A 24 3.41 11.04 -3.89
N GLY A 25 2.10 10.88 -3.81
CA GLY A 25 1.39 10.62 -2.56
C GLY A 25 0.65 9.28 -2.58
N ALA A 26 0.46 8.71 -1.40
CA ALA A 26 -0.42 7.56 -1.16
C ALA A 26 -1.65 8.04 -0.39
N LEU A 27 -2.82 7.50 -0.71
CA LEU A 27 -4.08 7.82 -0.05
C LEU A 27 -4.73 6.50 0.40
N SER A 28 -5.28 6.48 1.62
CA SER A 28 -5.97 5.32 2.20
C SER A 28 -7.46 5.25 1.87
N SER A 29 -7.96 6.10 0.96
CA SER A 29 -9.38 6.13 0.58
C SER A 29 -9.59 5.72 -0.88
N GLN A 30 -10.56 4.84 -1.12
CA GLN A 30 -11.01 4.47 -2.47
C GLN A 30 -11.71 5.62 -3.21
N ASN A 31 -12.23 6.60 -2.47
CA ASN A 31 -12.75 7.85 -3.01
C ASN A 31 -12.16 9.00 -2.18
N PRO A 32 -10.95 9.47 -2.50
CA PRO A 32 -10.35 10.61 -1.84
C PRO A 32 -11.08 11.88 -2.31
N GLY A 33 -12.32 12.04 -1.88
CA GLY A 33 -13.06 13.27 -2.08
C GLY A 33 -12.38 14.37 -1.29
N THR A 34 -12.02 15.47 -1.96
CA THR A 34 -11.68 16.72 -1.29
C THR A 34 -12.98 17.30 -0.76
N ILE A 35 -13.35 17.00 0.48
CA ILE A 35 -14.38 17.77 1.17
C ILE A 35 -13.74 19.09 1.58
N THR A 36 -13.81 20.10 0.72
CA THR A 36 -13.76 21.48 1.21
C THR A 36 -14.93 21.65 2.18
N ILE A 37 -14.67 22.20 3.37
CA ILE A 37 -15.63 22.40 4.48
C ILE A 37 -16.98 22.99 4.00
N ALA A 38 -16.99 23.73 2.89
CA ALA A 38 -18.19 24.27 2.24
C ALA A 38 -19.25 23.21 1.81
N ASN A 39 -18.85 22.01 1.38
CA ASN A 39 -19.81 21.03 0.83
C ASN A 39 -20.49 20.16 1.90
N ALA A 40 -19.83 19.91 3.03
CA ALA A 40 -20.42 19.14 4.14
C ALA A 40 -21.40 19.97 4.98
N VAL A 41 -21.29 21.29 4.95
CA VAL A 41 -22.13 22.19 5.78
C VAL A 41 -23.43 22.60 5.08
N PHE A 42 -23.49 22.61 3.75
CA PHE A 42 -24.63 23.20 3.01
C PHE A 42 -25.31 22.28 1.97
N GLY A 43 -24.98 20.99 1.94
CA GLY A 43 -25.20 20.13 0.76
C GLY A 43 -26.42 19.21 0.69
N SER A 44 -27.26 19.07 1.74
CA SER A 44 -28.43 18.19 1.63
C SER A 44 -29.66 18.92 1.05
N LYS A 45 -30.11 18.50 -0.14
CA LYS A 45 -31.38 18.94 -0.73
C LYS A 45 -32.12 17.81 -1.46
N PRO A 46 -33.38 17.50 -1.08
CA PRO A 46 -34.08 18.03 0.10
C PRO A 46 -33.63 17.35 1.42
N PRO A 47 -33.80 18.02 2.57
CA PRO A 47 -33.68 17.40 3.89
C PRO A 47 -34.71 16.26 4.06
N ILE A 48 -34.35 15.23 4.82
CA ILE A 48 -35.25 14.14 5.19
C ILE A 48 -36.24 14.67 6.24
N SER A 49 -37.55 14.43 6.05
CA SER A 49 -38.59 14.95 6.96
C SER A 49 -38.74 14.10 8.23
N ASP A 50 -39.07 14.76 9.35
CA ASP A 50 -39.27 14.14 10.66
C ASP A 50 -40.39 13.08 10.67
N GLU A 51 -41.35 13.17 9.74
CA GLU A 51 -42.42 12.18 9.55
C GLU A 51 -41.93 10.81 9.07
N VAL A 52 -40.86 10.77 8.26
CA VAL A 52 -40.26 9.52 7.76
C VAL A 52 -39.49 8.82 8.89
N LEU A 53 -38.84 9.59 9.76
CA LEU A 53 -38.16 9.09 10.95
C LEU A 53 -39.15 8.57 12.01
N ALA A 54 -40.29 9.23 12.20
CA ALA A 54 -41.30 8.84 13.18
C ALA A 54 -42.06 7.55 12.80
N LYS A 55 -42.29 7.30 11.50
CA LYS A 55 -42.95 6.07 11.04
C LYS A 55 -42.05 4.83 11.03
N ALA A 56 -40.73 4.99 11.00
CA ALA A 56 -39.78 3.88 11.01
C ALA A 56 -39.65 3.17 12.37
N PHE A 57 -40.14 3.76 13.46
CA PHE A 57 -39.88 3.31 14.84
C PHE A 57 -41.09 2.73 15.62
N GLN A 58 -42.20 2.40 14.96
CA GLN A 58 -43.27 1.60 15.58
C GLN A 58 -42.93 0.11 15.54
N ILE A 59 -41.99 -0.32 16.38
CA ILE A 59 -41.54 -1.71 16.49
C ILE A 59 -42.15 -2.34 17.74
N THR A 60 -43.10 -3.27 17.56
CA THR A 60 -43.67 -4.06 18.66
C THR A 60 -42.58 -4.93 19.33
N ARG A 61 -42.69 -5.18 20.64
CA ARG A 61 -41.67 -5.81 21.52
C ARG A 61 -41.06 -7.13 21.03
N MET A 62 -41.72 -7.88 20.13
CA MET A 62 -41.20 -9.11 19.52
C MET A 62 -40.27 -8.82 18.32
N ALA A 63 -40.60 -7.82 17.49
CA ALA A 63 -39.79 -7.39 16.35
C ALA A 63 -38.50 -6.68 16.78
N ALA A 64 -38.47 -6.06 17.96
CA ALA A 64 -37.28 -5.41 18.51
C ALA A 64 -36.16 -6.41 18.84
N LYS A 65 -36.51 -7.62 19.33
CA LYS A 65 -35.53 -8.66 19.65
C LYS A 65 -34.92 -9.27 18.38
N THR A 66 -35.74 -9.57 17.37
CA THR A 66 -35.26 -10.06 16.07
C THR A 66 -34.45 -9.00 15.32
N LEU A 67 -34.84 -7.72 15.38
CA LEU A 67 -34.04 -6.63 14.82
C LEU A 67 -32.71 -6.45 15.55
N LEU A 68 -32.68 -6.57 16.89
CA LEU A 68 -31.45 -6.52 17.67
C LEU A 68 -30.53 -7.70 17.36
N LEU A 69 -31.06 -8.93 17.28
CA LEU A 69 -30.31 -10.12 16.87
C LEU A 69 -29.79 -10.01 15.44
N ALA A 70 -30.59 -9.45 14.51
CA ALA A 70 -30.16 -9.18 13.14
C ALA A 70 -29.07 -8.09 13.09
N LEU A 71 -29.19 -7.01 13.87
CA LEU A 71 -28.16 -5.97 13.99
C LEU A 71 -26.86 -6.50 14.61
N LEU A 72 -26.94 -7.36 15.62
CA LEU A 72 -25.77 -8.05 16.18
C LEU A 72 -25.13 -9.02 15.17
N ALA A 73 -25.94 -9.73 14.37
CA ALA A 73 -25.45 -10.62 13.31
C ALA A 73 -24.80 -9.84 12.15
N VAL A 74 -25.32 -8.65 11.82
CA VAL A 74 -24.73 -7.75 10.81
C VAL A 74 -23.47 -7.06 11.33
N ALA A 75 -23.42 -6.71 12.61
CA ALA A 75 -22.22 -6.13 13.24
C ALA A 75 -21.07 -7.15 13.38
N SER A 76 -21.37 -8.45 13.42
CA SER A 76 -20.40 -9.53 13.54
C SER A 76 -19.90 -10.09 12.20
N SER A 77 -20.45 -9.65 11.06
CA SER A 77 -20.07 -10.13 9.73
C SER A 77 -19.11 -9.24 8.95
N LEU A 78 -18.64 -8.12 9.53
CA LEU A 78 -17.58 -7.30 8.94
C LEU A 78 -16.21 -7.91 9.22
N ALA A 79 -15.86 -8.96 8.47
CA ALA A 79 -14.48 -9.38 8.34
C ALA A 79 -13.71 -8.28 7.59
N MET A 80 -13.03 -7.40 8.32
CA MET A 80 -12.14 -6.40 7.73
C MET A 80 -10.87 -7.12 7.24
N ALA A 81 -10.74 -7.27 5.92
CA ALA A 81 -9.56 -7.87 5.29
C ALA A 81 -8.39 -6.87 5.11
N SER A 82 -8.65 -5.57 5.32
CA SER A 82 -7.67 -4.48 5.19
C SER A 82 -7.22 -3.95 6.56
N ASP A 83 -6.23 -3.05 6.57
CA ASP A 83 -5.89 -2.25 7.75
C ASP A 83 -7.16 -1.57 8.33
N PRO A 84 -7.37 -1.60 9.67
CA PRO A 84 -8.49 -0.90 10.30
C PRO A 84 -8.42 0.62 10.10
N SER A 85 -9.57 1.26 9.93
CA SER A 85 -9.65 2.73 9.90
C SER A 85 -9.15 3.34 11.22
N PRO A 86 -8.45 4.49 11.18
CA PRO A 86 -8.02 5.18 12.39
C PRO A 86 -9.23 5.69 13.19
N LEU A 87 -9.13 5.66 14.51
CA LEU A 87 -10.16 6.16 15.44
C LEU A 87 -9.83 7.57 15.99
N GLN A 88 -8.70 8.13 15.58
CA GLN A 88 -8.17 9.43 15.97
C GLN A 88 -7.20 9.93 14.88
N ASP A 89 -6.83 11.22 14.94
CA ASP A 89 -6.00 11.86 13.91
C ASP A 89 -4.65 11.15 13.69
N PHE A 90 -4.01 10.69 14.77
CA PHE A 90 -2.76 9.94 14.68
C PHE A 90 -2.57 8.98 15.87
N CYS A 91 -1.80 7.91 15.63
CA CYS A 91 -1.34 6.98 16.67
C CYS A 91 0.07 6.52 16.30
N VAL A 92 1.10 7.29 16.65
CA VAL A 92 2.50 6.93 16.33
C VAL A 92 2.88 5.63 17.02
N ALA A 93 3.38 4.64 16.28
CA ALA A 93 3.79 3.35 16.83
C ALA A 93 4.86 3.50 17.93
N ASP A 94 4.58 2.98 19.12
CA ASP A 94 5.55 2.78 20.18
C ASP A 94 6.27 1.44 19.99
N LYS A 95 7.47 1.52 19.39
CA LYS A 95 8.32 0.35 19.13
C LYS A 95 9.04 -0.17 20.39
N ALA A 96 8.98 0.56 21.51
CA ALA A 96 9.57 0.13 22.78
C ALA A 96 8.58 -0.65 23.66
N SER A 97 7.27 -0.56 23.37
CA SER A 97 6.24 -1.29 24.09
C SER A 97 6.43 -2.80 23.93
N LYS A 98 6.23 -3.53 25.03
CA LYS A 98 6.22 -5.00 25.06
C LYS A 98 4.83 -5.60 24.89
N VAL A 99 3.79 -4.75 24.84
CA VAL A 99 2.40 -5.19 24.70
C VAL A 99 2.13 -5.50 23.23
N LEU A 100 1.62 -6.71 22.98
CA LEU A 100 1.27 -7.17 21.64
C LEU A 100 -0.21 -6.90 21.35
N VAL A 101 -0.47 -6.21 20.25
CA VAL A 101 -1.80 -5.90 19.73
C VAL A 101 -1.80 -6.09 18.21
N ASN A 102 -2.97 -6.03 17.57
CA ASN A 102 -3.01 -5.93 16.10
C ASN A 102 -2.43 -4.57 15.67
N GLY A 103 -1.25 -4.57 15.07
CA GLY A 103 -0.49 -3.35 14.78
C GLY A 103 0.46 -2.98 15.92
N PHE A 104 0.40 -1.73 16.38
CA PHE A 104 1.25 -1.21 17.45
C PHE A 104 0.45 -0.40 18.46
N VAL A 105 0.89 -0.45 19.72
CA VAL A 105 0.46 0.50 20.75
C VAL A 105 0.94 1.91 20.37
N CYS A 106 0.15 2.95 20.67
CA CYS A 106 0.51 4.33 20.40
C CYS A 106 1.47 4.90 21.46
N LYS A 107 2.39 5.78 21.06
CA LYS A 107 3.07 6.71 21.97
C LYS A 107 2.06 7.66 22.63
N ASP A 108 2.43 8.25 23.77
CA ASP A 108 1.67 9.37 24.36
C ASP A 108 1.63 10.53 23.34
N PRO A 109 0.43 11.00 22.91
CA PRO A 109 0.30 12.10 21.97
C PRO A 109 1.04 13.38 22.39
N LYS A 110 1.25 13.60 23.70
CA LYS A 110 1.96 14.79 24.22
C LYS A 110 3.45 14.81 23.91
N VAL A 111 4.05 13.66 23.61
CA VAL A 111 5.50 13.55 23.33
C VAL A 111 5.82 13.35 21.86
N VAL A 112 4.78 13.20 21.01
CA VAL A 112 4.91 13.04 19.57
C VAL A 112 5.43 14.33 18.91
N LYS A 113 6.33 14.19 17.93
CA LYS A 113 6.94 15.32 17.20
C LYS A 113 6.88 15.12 15.69
N ALA A 114 7.23 16.16 14.93
CA ALA A 114 7.25 16.10 13.47
C ALA A 114 8.16 14.98 12.94
N GLU A 115 9.25 14.69 13.66
CA GLU A 115 10.20 13.62 13.33
C GLU A 115 9.56 12.23 13.34
N ASP A 116 8.48 12.02 14.10
CA ASP A 116 7.74 10.75 14.09
C ASP A 116 6.96 10.50 12.79
N PHE A 117 6.71 11.56 12.02
CA PHE A 117 6.01 11.56 10.72
C PHE A 117 6.95 11.80 9.53
N PHE A 118 8.26 11.84 9.78
CA PHE A 118 9.25 12.16 8.77
C PHE A 118 10.19 10.99 8.46
N PHE A 119 10.37 10.70 7.18
CA PHE A 119 11.40 9.77 6.70
C PHE A 119 12.29 10.46 5.67
N ARG A 120 13.62 10.34 5.84
CA ARG A 120 14.63 10.81 4.89
C ARG A 120 15.26 9.63 4.16
N GLY A 121 15.56 9.76 2.88
CA GLY A 121 16.39 8.79 2.15
C GLY A 121 15.77 8.20 0.87
N LEU A 122 14.50 8.49 0.55
CA LEU A 122 13.93 8.08 -0.75
C LEU A 122 14.52 8.85 -1.94
N ASP A 123 15.27 9.91 -1.70
CA ASP A 123 16.11 10.60 -2.68
C ASP A 123 17.31 9.75 -3.12
N LYS A 124 17.79 8.84 -2.26
CA LYS A 124 18.98 8.04 -2.49
C LYS A 124 18.62 6.73 -3.20
N ALA A 125 19.41 6.38 -4.21
CA ALA A 125 19.30 5.09 -4.87
C ALA A 125 19.71 3.96 -3.92
N GLY A 126 18.95 2.87 -3.94
CA GLY A 126 19.31 1.62 -3.28
C GLY A 126 20.46 0.88 -3.99
N ASP A 127 21.13 0.00 -3.26
CA ASP A 127 22.22 -0.81 -3.81
C ASP A 127 21.69 -1.98 -4.67
N THR A 128 21.92 -1.89 -5.97
CA THR A 128 21.50 -2.87 -6.97
C THR A 128 22.60 -3.87 -7.35
N GLY A 129 23.72 -3.92 -6.63
CA GLY A 129 24.84 -4.85 -6.90
C GLY A 129 24.57 -6.33 -6.56
N LYS A 130 23.35 -6.67 -6.11
CA LYS A 130 22.95 -8.03 -5.73
C LYS A 130 22.60 -8.90 -6.94
N LYS A 131 22.51 -10.22 -6.75
CA LYS A 131 22.25 -11.24 -7.80
C LYS A 131 21.06 -10.91 -8.71
N LEU A 132 19.99 -10.32 -8.17
CA LEU A 132 18.79 -9.98 -8.93
C LEU A 132 18.82 -8.57 -9.53
N GLY A 133 19.80 -7.73 -9.21
CA GLY A 133 19.97 -6.41 -9.84
C GLY A 133 18.92 -5.36 -9.44
N SER A 134 18.17 -5.56 -8.35
CA SER A 134 17.20 -4.59 -7.85
C SER A 134 17.28 -4.41 -6.34
N ASN A 135 16.81 -3.26 -5.84
CA ASN A 135 16.68 -3.00 -4.41
C ASN A 135 15.38 -2.26 -4.09
N VAL A 136 14.68 -2.74 -3.07
CA VAL A 136 13.46 -2.12 -2.53
C VAL A 136 13.80 -1.37 -1.23
N THR A 137 13.62 -0.05 -1.24
CA THR A 137 13.72 0.80 -0.05
C THR A 137 12.31 1.09 0.46
N ALA A 138 11.87 0.33 1.47
CA ALA A 138 10.53 0.43 2.02
C ALA A 138 10.40 1.50 3.12
N VAL A 139 9.26 2.19 3.11
CA VAL A 139 8.78 3.14 4.14
C VAL A 139 7.41 2.64 4.62
N ASN A 140 7.45 1.60 5.43
CA ASN A 140 6.31 1.03 6.14
C ASN A 140 6.35 1.46 7.62
N VAL A 141 5.37 1.04 8.43
CA VAL A 141 5.28 1.43 9.85
C VAL A 141 6.56 1.11 10.66
N ASN A 142 7.29 0.06 10.26
CA ASN A 142 8.56 -0.30 10.89
C ASN A 142 9.70 0.70 10.61
N LYS A 143 9.60 1.49 9.53
CA LYS A 143 10.56 2.54 9.18
C LYS A 143 10.04 3.94 9.49
N LEU A 144 8.74 4.17 9.41
CA LEU A 144 8.07 5.44 9.71
C LEU A 144 6.92 5.19 10.70
N ALA A 145 7.16 5.46 11.99
CA ALA A 145 6.24 5.11 13.07
C ALA A 145 4.88 5.84 12.98
N GLY A 146 4.86 7.05 12.40
CA GLY A 146 3.66 7.82 12.15
C GLY A 146 2.67 7.20 11.15
N LEU A 147 3.05 6.14 10.42
CA LEU A 147 2.14 5.40 9.53
C LEU A 147 1.17 4.48 10.26
N ASN A 148 1.37 4.24 11.55
CA ASN A 148 0.51 3.35 12.31
C ASN A 148 -0.94 3.88 12.33
N THR A 149 -1.88 2.95 12.13
CA THR A 149 -3.31 3.15 11.91
C THR A 149 -3.72 3.85 10.61
N LEU A 150 -2.80 4.24 9.73
CA LEU A 150 -3.13 5.07 8.56
C LEU A 150 -3.38 4.27 7.27
N GLY A 151 -3.13 2.96 7.26
CA GLY A 151 -3.51 2.09 6.13
C GLY A 151 -2.70 2.28 4.85
N ILE A 152 -1.52 2.92 4.93
CA ILE A 152 -0.66 3.14 3.75
C ILE A 152 0.82 2.95 4.07
N SER A 153 1.58 2.63 3.03
CA SER A 153 3.05 2.66 3.03
C SER A 153 3.57 3.01 1.63
N MET A 154 4.88 3.29 1.54
CA MET A 154 5.55 3.66 0.29
C MET A 154 6.81 2.85 0.10
N VAL A 155 7.22 2.64 -1.16
CA VAL A 155 8.49 2.03 -1.53
C VAL A 155 9.15 2.83 -2.64
N ARG A 156 10.49 2.92 -2.60
CA ARG A 156 11.30 3.20 -3.79
C ARG A 156 11.92 1.90 -4.26
N ILE A 157 11.94 1.68 -5.56
CA ILE A 157 12.58 0.52 -6.16
C ILE A 157 13.56 1.00 -7.23
N ASP A 158 14.83 0.61 -7.06
CA ASP A 158 15.91 0.86 -8.00
C ASP A 158 16.26 -0.44 -8.73
N TYR A 159 16.42 -0.36 -10.05
CA TYR A 159 16.77 -1.49 -10.91
C TYR A 159 18.03 -1.14 -11.72
N ALA A 160 19.07 -1.95 -11.59
CA ALA A 160 20.20 -1.96 -12.53
C ALA A 160 19.72 -2.42 -13.93
N PRO A 161 20.55 -2.29 -14.99
CA PRO A 161 20.26 -2.94 -16.27
C PRO A 161 20.03 -4.43 -16.05
N LYS A 162 18.94 -4.97 -16.62
CA LYS A 162 18.52 -6.37 -16.42
C LYS A 162 18.16 -6.73 -14.97
N GLY A 163 17.94 -5.74 -14.11
CA GLY A 163 17.45 -5.92 -12.75
C GLY A 163 16.03 -6.47 -12.71
N LEU A 164 15.76 -7.38 -11.78
CA LEU A 164 14.51 -8.09 -11.58
C LEU A 164 14.09 -7.98 -10.12
N ASN A 165 12.94 -7.37 -9.87
CA ASN A 165 12.19 -7.67 -8.65
C ASN A 165 11.36 -8.94 -8.96
N PRO A 166 11.73 -10.11 -8.40
CA PRO A 166 11.26 -11.41 -8.84
C PRO A 166 9.75 -11.58 -8.54
N PRO A 167 9.11 -12.65 -9.03
CA PRO A 167 7.74 -12.97 -8.66
C PRO A 167 7.53 -12.95 -7.14
N HIS A 168 6.66 -12.06 -6.69
CA HIS A 168 6.31 -11.88 -5.28
C HIS A 168 4.84 -11.49 -5.11
N THR A 169 4.36 -11.50 -3.87
CA THR A 169 3.01 -11.04 -3.53
C THR A 169 3.01 -10.23 -2.24
N HIS A 170 2.04 -9.33 -2.12
CA HIS A 170 1.71 -8.57 -0.92
C HIS A 170 0.42 -9.14 -0.32
N PRO A 171 0.49 -9.93 0.76
CA PRO A 171 -0.66 -10.64 1.30
C PRO A 171 -1.71 -9.73 1.96
N ARG A 172 -1.41 -8.44 2.17
CA ARG A 172 -2.27 -7.50 2.90
C ARG A 172 -2.40 -6.14 2.23
N ALA A 173 -1.99 -6.01 0.96
CA ALA A 173 -2.09 -4.73 0.27
C ALA A 173 -2.15 -4.87 -1.25
N THR A 174 -2.93 -3.98 -1.86
CA THR A 174 -2.78 -3.60 -3.26
C THR A 174 -1.59 -2.64 -3.37
N GLU A 175 -0.82 -2.76 -4.45
CA GLU A 175 0.25 -1.82 -4.80
C GLU A 175 -0.13 -1.01 -6.03
N ILE A 176 0.16 0.29 -6.01
CA ILE A 176 0.17 1.15 -7.19
C ILE A 176 1.58 1.70 -7.40
N LEU A 177 2.12 1.53 -8.60
CA LEU A 177 3.50 1.85 -8.93
C LEU A 177 3.56 2.85 -10.08
N THR A 178 4.45 3.83 -9.98
CA THR A 178 4.80 4.75 -11.05
C THR A 178 6.29 4.74 -11.34
N VAL A 179 6.65 4.79 -12.62
CA VAL A 179 8.05 4.90 -13.05
C VAL A 179 8.45 6.36 -13.03
N ILE A 180 9.53 6.70 -12.33
CA ILE A 180 10.05 8.08 -12.27
C ILE A 180 11.28 8.29 -13.16
N GLU A 181 11.99 7.21 -13.49
CA GLU A 181 13.13 7.20 -14.41
C GLU A 181 13.20 5.88 -15.19
N GLY A 182 13.58 5.95 -16.47
CA GLY A 182 13.78 4.76 -17.31
C GLY A 182 12.50 4.11 -17.83
N GLN A 183 12.55 2.79 -18.02
CA GLN A 183 11.45 1.95 -18.49
C GLN A 183 11.40 0.66 -17.69
N LEU A 184 10.21 0.13 -17.43
CA LEU A 184 10.00 -1.04 -16.59
C LEU A 184 8.97 -1.97 -17.21
N PHE A 185 9.33 -3.23 -17.41
CA PHE A 185 8.40 -4.28 -17.80
C PHE A 185 7.76 -4.85 -16.53
N VAL A 186 6.44 -4.81 -16.44
CA VAL A 186 5.70 -5.24 -15.25
C VAL A 186 4.64 -6.26 -15.61
N GLY A 187 4.22 -7.06 -14.64
CA GLY A 187 3.02 -7.89 -14.79
C GLY A 187 2.56 -8.57 -13.52
N PHE A 188 1.30 -9.02 -13.53
CA PHE A 188 0.71 -9.86 -12.50
C PHE A 188 -0.07 -11.03 -13.10
N VAL A 189 -0.26 -12.08 -12.30
CA VAL A 189 -0.99 -13.30 -12.68
C VAL A 189 -2.26 -13.39 -11.84
N THR A 190 -3.40 -13.66 -12.49
CA THR A 190 -4.68 -13.87 -11.79
C THR A 190 -4.69 -15.18 -11.02
N SER A 191 -5.58 -15.29 -10.04
CA SER A 191 -5.89 -16.57 -9.38
C SER A 191 -6.43 -17.59 -10.39
N ASN A 192 -6.38 -18.86 -9.99
CA ASN A 192 -6.86 -20.03 -10.73
C ASN A 192 -8.40 -20.12 -10.85
N SER A 193 -9.10 -19.00 -11.04
CA SER A 193 -10.55 -18.92 -11.27
C SER A 193 -10.91 -19.33 -12.71
N ASP A 194 -12.15 -19.09 -13.16
CA ASP A 194 -12.73 -19.59 -14.42
C ASP A 194 -11.89 -19.29 -15.70
N ASN A 195 -10.92 -18.36 -15.64
CA ASN A 195 -10.00 -18.02 -16.73
C ASN A 195 -8.55 -18.51 -16.52
N GLY A 196 -8.29 -19.32 -15.50
CA GLY A 196 -6.96 -19.82 -15.14
C GLY A 196 -5.97 -18.73 -14.69
N ASN A 197 -4.69 -19.07 -14.71
CA ASN A 197 -3.58 -18.20 -14.31
C ASN A 197 -3.21 -17.19 -15.42
N ARG A 198 -4.12 -16.25 -15.73
CA ARG A 198 -3.91 -15.27 -16.80
C ARG A 198 -2.86 -14.23 -16.41
N LEU A 199 -1.88 -14.04 -17.28
CA LEU A 199 -0.85 -13.01 -17.14
C LEU A 199 -1.30 -11.68 -17.78
N PHE A 200 -1.20 -10.59 -17.03
CA PHE A 200 -1.33 -9.21 -17.51
C PHE A 200 0.04 -8.53 -17.46
N THR A 201 0.46 -7.89 -18.56
CA THR A 201 1.76 -7.21 -18.64
C THR A 201 1.68 -5.87 -19.33
N LYS A 202 2.66 -5.00 -19.04
CA LYS A 202 2.86 -3.73 -19.74
C LYS A 202 4.33 -3.31 -19.67
N MET A 203 4.79 -2.61 -20.71
CA MET A 203 6.01 -1.81 -20.64
C MET A 203 5.64 -0.39 -20.20
N LEU A 204 6.11 0.00 -19.02
CA LEU A 204 5.92 1.33 -18.45
C LEU A 204 7.09 2.24 -18.82
N LYS A 205 6.79 3.49 -19.13
CA LYS A 205 7.76 4.59 -19.28
C LYS A 205 7.64 5.55 -18.11
N LYS A 206 8.59 6.46 -17.98
CA LYS A 206 8.53 7.56 -17.01
C LYS A 206 7.16 8.26 -17.04
N GLY A 207 6.51 8.33 -15.88
CA GLY A 207 5.18 8.92 -15.67
C GLY A 207 4.02 7.93 -15.78
N ASP A 208 4.23 6.74 -16.36
CA ASP A 208 3.19 5.71 -16.42
C ASP A 208 2.93 5.11 -15.03
N VAL A 209 1.71 4.60 -14.84
CA VAL A 209 1.23 3.99 -13.60
C VAL A 209 0.68 2.59 -13.87
N PHE A 210 0.90 1.67 -12.95
CA PHE A 210 0.35 0.32 -13.00
C PHE A 210 -0.07 -0.15 -11.60
N VAL A 211 -1.14 -0.96 -11.53
CA VAL A 211 -1.69 -1.46 -10.27
C VAL A 211 -1.52 -2.97 -10.18
N PHE A 212 -1.12 -3.45 -9.01
CA PHE A 212 -1.01 -4.86 -8.65
C PHE A 212 -2.05 -5.17 -7.57
N PRO A 213 -3.11 -5.95 -7.89
CA PRO A 213 -4.14 -6.28 -6.92
C PRO A 213 -3.58 -7.07 -5.73
N GLU A 214 -4.17 -6.84 -4.56
CA GLU A 214 -3.80 -7.52 -3.32
C GLU A 214 -3.73 -9.04 -3.45
N GLY A 215 -2.67 -9.63 -2.91
CA GLY A 215 -2.47 -11.08 -2.89
C GLY A 215 -2.04 -11.70 -4.23
N LEU A 216 -2.12 -11.00 -5.36
CA LEU A 216 -1.71 -11.56 -6.65
C LEU A 216 -0.19 -11.56 -6.84
N ILE A 217 0.32 -12.66 -7.42
CA ILE A 217 1.73 -12.77 -7.79
C ILE A 217 2.02 -11.78 -8.91
N HIS A 218 3.05 -10.96 -8.73
CA HIS A 218 3.48 -9.98 -9.70
C HIS A 218 5.00 -9.80 -9.68
N PHE A 219 5.54 -9.12 -10.69
CA PHE A 219 6.97 -8.90 -10.88
C PHE A 219 7.24 -7.60 -11.62
N GLN A 220 8.48 -7.12 -11.52
CA GLN A 220 8.98 -6.03 -12.35
C GLN A 220 10.40 -6.32 -12.84
N PHE A 221 10.66 -6.02 -14.10
CA PHE A 221 11.92 -6.28 -14.75
C PHE A 221 12.36 -5.05 -15.55
N ASN A 222 13.64 -4.68 -15.43
CA ASN A 222 14.24 -3.66 -16.26
C ASN A 222 14.90 -4.31 -17.50
N PRO A 223 14.24 -4.35 -18.67
CA PRO A 223 14.84 -4.91 -19.88
C PRO A 223 15.89 -3.99 -20.52
N GLY A 224 16.04 -2.76 -20.02
CA GLY A 224 16.92 -1.75 -20.60
C GLY A 224 18.41 -1.97 -20.31
N TYR A 225 19.19 -1.02 -20.82
CA TYR A 225 20.65 -0.94 -20.62
C TYR A 225 21.05 0.18 -19.65
N THR A 226 20.08 0.90 -19.10
CA THR A 226 20.25 1.97 -18.12
C THR A 226 19.49 1.62 -16.85
N ASN A 227 19.80 2.30 -15.74
CA ASN A 227 19.03 2.16 -14.51
C ASN A 227 17.59 2.64 -14.70
N THR A 228 16.68 2.03 -13.94
CA THR A 228 15.25 2.40 -13.86
C THR A 228 14.88 2.60 -12.40
N VAL A 229 14.05 3.59 -12.11
CA VAL A 229 13.58 3.90 -10.77
C VAL A 229 12.05 4.01 -10.77
N ALA A 230 11.42 3.34 -9.81
CA ALA A 230 9.99 3.40 -9.58
C ALA A 230 9.66 3.74 -8.12
N ILE A 231 8.51 4.40 -7.91
CA ILE A 231 7.91 4.61 -6.60
C ILE A 231 6.60 3.85 -6.55
N GLY A 232 6.41 3.05 -5.50
CA GLY A 232 5.18 2.34 -5.20
C GLY A 232 4.52 2.86 -3.94
N ALA A 233 3.20 2.81 -3.90
CA ALA A 233 2.39 3.02 -2.71
C ALA A 233 1.54 1.77 -2.46
N LEU A 234 1.37 1.39 -1.20
CA LEU A 234 0.64 0.18 -0.81
C LEU A 234 -0.48 0.52 0.16
N SER A 235 -1.62 -0.16 0.02
CA SER A 235 -2.83 0.03 0.83
C SER A 235 -2.78 -0.63 2.22
N SER A 236 -1.61 -0.68 2.84
CA SER A 236 -1.43 -1.11 4.23
C SER A 236 -0.17 -0.47 4.83
N GLN A 237 -0.20 -0.19 6.12
CA GLN A 237 0.96 0.22 6.91
C GLN A 237 2.03 -0.88 6.95
N ASN A 238 1.63 -2.14 6.77
CA ASN A 238 2.49 -3.31 6.77
C ASN A 238 2.01 -4.34 5.73
N PRO A 239 2.28 -4.11 4.43
CA PRO A 239 1.77 -4.94 3.33
C PRO A 239 2.27 -6.39 3.41
N GLY A 240 3.46 -6.60 3.97
CA GLY A 240 4.19 -7.87 3.90
C GLY A 240 4.68 -8.15 2.49
N THR A 241 5.63 -9.06 2.34
CA THR A 241 6.14 -9.47 1.04
C THR A 241 6.49 -10.95 1.11
N ILE A 242 6.02 -11.70 0.13
CA ILE A 242 6.37 -13.11 -0.06
C ILE A 242 7.04 -13.21 -1.43
N THR A 243 8.36 -13.27 -1.46
CA THR A 243 9.09 -13.65 -2.68
C THR A 243 8.84 -15.13 -2.94
N VAL A 244 8.26 -15.46 -4.10
CA VAL A 244 7.78 -16.83 -4.37
C VAL A 244 8.92 -17.83 -4.29
N ALA A 245 10.05 -17.55 -4.93
CA ALA A 245 11.17 -18.48 -4.96
C ALA A 245 11.82 -18.65 -3.56
N ASP A 246 12.04 -17.56 -2.83
CA ASP A 246 12.58 -17.62 -1.45
C ASP A 246 11.64 -18.41 -0.51
N ALA A 247 10.32 -18.20 -0.63
CA ALA A 247 9.35 -18.88 0.21
C ALA A 247 9.20 -20.37 -0.12
N VAL A 248 9.33 -20.75 -1.39
CA VAL A 248 9.18 -22.15 -1.83
C VAL A 248 10.48 -22.94 -1.66
N PHE A 249 11.62 -22.36 -2.02
CA PHE A 249 12.91 -23.05 -2.08
C PHE A 249 13.87 -22.67 -0.95
N GLY A 250 13.69 -21.53 -0.29
CA GLY A 250 14.57 -21.00 0.77
C GLY A 250 13.94 -20.92 2.17
N SER A 251 12.79 -21.56 2.40
CA SER A 251 12.11 -21.53 3.70
C SER A 251 12.95 -22.18 4.80
N LYS A 252 12.72 -21.76 6.05
CA LYS A 252 13.40 -22.32 7.24
C LYS A 252 12.36 -22.72 8.30
N PRO A 253 12.17 -24.03 8.57
CA PRO A 253 12.79 -25.18 7.90
C PRO A 253 12.39 -25.30 6.41
N PRO A 254 13.17 -26.02 5.58
CA PRO A 254 12.86 -26.20 4.16
C PRO A 254 11.59 -27.04 3.97
N ILE A 255 10.80 -26.74 2.95
CA ILE A 255 9.73 -27.63 2.48
C ILE A 255 10.39 -28.93 2.00
N SER A 256 9.79 -30.08 2.35
CA SER A 256 10.30 -31.39 1.94
C SER A 256 10.49 -31.48 0.42
N ASP A 257 11.64 -32.00 0.03
CA ASP A 257 12.00 -32.33 -1.34
C ASP A 257 10.96 -33.22 -2.03
N GLU A 258 10.32 -34.14 -1.30
CA GLU A 258 9.24 -35.00 -1.79
C GLU A 258 7.98 -34.20 -2.13
N VAL A 259 7.59 -33.26 -1.26
CA VAL A 259 6.44 -32.37 -1.50
C VAL A 259 6.70 -31.50 -2.73
N LEU A 260 7.88 -30.89 -2.81
CA LEU A 260 8.24 -30.02 -3.92
C LEU A 260 8.42 -30.80 -5.23
N ALA A 261 9.06 -31.97 -5.22
CA ALA A 261 9.23 -32.81 -6.40
C ALA A 261 7.86 -33.21 -6.97
N LYS A 262 6.92 -33.57 -6.09
CA LYS A 262 5.54 -33.87 -6.49
C LYS A 262 4.80 -32.64 -7.02
N ALA A 263 4.93 -31.50 -6.36
CA ALA A 263 4.25 -30.26 -6.74
C ALA A 263 4.76 -29.68 -8.07
N PHE A 264 6.07 -29.70 -8.29
CA PHE A 264 6.72 -29.19 -9.49
C PHE A 264 6.85 -30.23 -10.61
N GLN A 265 6.50 -31.49 -10.33
CA GLN A 265 6.55 -32.61 -11.29
C GLN A 265 7.96 -32.86 -11.86
N VAL A 266 8.96 -32.76 -10.99
CA VAL A 266 10.38 -32.99 -11.30
C VAL A 266 10.98 -33.99 -10.31
N ASP A 267 12.20 -34.44 -10.57
CA ASP A 267 12.92 -35.31 -9.64
C ASP A 267 13.49 -34.53 -8.44
N LYS A 268 13.81 -35.26 -7.37
CA LYS A 268 14.36 -34.70 -6.14
C LYS A 268 15.70 -33.97 -6.35
N LYS A 269 16.58 -34.43 -7.25
CA LYS A 269 17.86 -33.76 -7.49
C LYS A 269 17.66 -32.37 -8.09
N THR A 270 16.66 -32.21 -8.95
CA THR A 270 16.26 -30.90 -9.48
C THR A 270 15.79 -29.97 -8.35
N ILE A 271 15.01 -30.49 -7.39
CA ILE A 271 14.59 -29.72 -6.21
C ILE A 271 15.78 -29.36 -5.31
N ASP A 272 16.64 -30.32 -4.99
CA ASP A 272 17.84 -30.09 -4.18
C ASP A 272 18.71 -28.99 -4.79
N TRP A 273 18.86 -29.01 -6.13
CA TRP A 273 19.58 -27.97 -6.86
C TRP A 273 18.91 -26.60 -6.76
N LEU A 274 17.58 -26.54 -6.88
CA LEU A 274 16.81 -25.29 -6.73
C LEU A 274 16.93 -24.75 -5.30
N GLN A 275 16.76 -25.59 -4.28
CA GLN A 275 16.91 -25.20 -2.88
C GLN A 275 18.31 -24.68 -2.57
N ALA A 276 19.36 -25.27 -3.18
CA ALA A 276 20.73 -24.79 -3.03
C ALA A 276 21.00 -23.39 -3.64
N GLN A 277 20.08 -22.83 -4.43
CA GLN A 277 20.21 -21.48 -4.98
C GLN A 277 19.77 -20.36 -4.03
N PHE A 278 19.12 -20.69 -2.90
CA PHE A 278 18.46 -19.78 -1.95
C PHE A 278 18.94 -20.01 -0.51
#